data_AF-A0A202E6Y0-F1
#
_entry.id   AF-A0A202E6Y0-F1
#
_cell.length_a   1.000
_cell.length_b   1.000
_cell.length_c   1.000
_cell.angle_alpha   90.00
_cell.angle_beta   90.00
_cell.angle_gamma   90.00
#
_symmetry.space_group_name_H-M   'P 1'
#
loop_
_entity.id
_entity.type
_entity.pdbx_description
1 polymer ?
#
loop_
_entity_poly.entity_id
_entity_poly.type
_entity_poly.pdbx_seq_one_letter_code
_entity_poly.pdbx_strand_id
1 'polypeptide(L)' 'MHCPAHAVLSVLDDQGPLRVTRLATELEVHPLTVTTHCEQLHTEGHIQRLSADVYGITSTGRNHLEAKSN' A
#
# COMPACT_ATOMS: atom_id res chain seq x y z
N MET A 1 10.68 4.69 13.02
CA MET A 1 9.75 5.52 12.22
C MET A 1 9.22 4.64 11.11
N HIS A 2 7.98 4.17 11.18
CA HIS A 2 7.40 3.35 10.11
C HIS A 2 7.13 4.24 8.89
N CYS A 3 7.73 3.92 7.75
CA CYS A 3 7.46 4.64 6.51
C CYS A 3 5.99 4.40 6.10
N PRO A 4 5.22 5.44 5.71
CA PRO A 4 3.82 5.28 5.29
C PRO A 4 3.64 4.22 4.19
N ALA A 5 4.60 4.11 3.28
CA ALA A 5 4.64 3.10 2.23
C ALA A 5 4.65 1.66 2.77
N HIS A 6 5.39 1.40 3.85
CA HIS A 6 5.43 0.07 4.48
C HIS A 6 4.09 -0.27 5.13
N ALA A 7 3.45 0.71 5.76
CA ALA A 7 2.15 0.51 6.39
C ALA A 7 1.06 0.19 5.34
N VAL A 8 1.07 0.86 4.18
CA VAL A 8 0.18 0.54 3.04
C VAL A 8 0.40 -0.90 2.56
N LEU A 9 1.66 -1.31 2.35
CA LEU A 9 1.97 -2.68 1.92
C LEU A 9 1.53 -3.72 2.95
N SER A 10 1.76 -3.48 4.24
CA SER A 10 1.38 -4.38 5.31
C SER A 10 -0.14 -4.59 5.39
N VAL A 11 -0.93 -3.52 5.23
CA VAL A 11 -2.39 -3.62 5.25
C VAL A 11 -2.91 -4.36 4.01
N LEU A 12 -2.29 -4.15 2.84
CA LEU A 12 -2.64 -4.87 1.62
C LEU A 12 -2.25 -6.35 1.65
N ASP A 13 -1.20 -6.71 2.39
CA ASP A 13 -0.78 -8.09 2.60
C ASP A 13 -1.72 -8.83 3.57
N ASP A 14 -2.10 -8.18 4.68
CA ASP A 14 -3.00 -8.74 5.70
C ASP A 14 -4.46 -8.85 5.24
N GLN A 15 -5.00 -7.77 4.69
CA GLN A 15 -6.43 -7.65 4.34
C GLN A 15 -6.70 -8.02 2.87
N GLY A 16 -5.66 -8.11 2.04
CA GLY A 16 -5.78 -8.24 0.60
C GLY A 16 -6.12 -6.91 -0.11
N PRO A 17 -6.65 -6.97 -1.35
CA PRO A 17 -6.88 -5.78 -2.14
C PRO A 17 -7.93 -4.84 -1.54
N LEU A 18 -7.54 -3.58 -1.32
CA LEU A 18 -8.37 -2.59 -0.63
C LEU A 18 -8.46 -1.27 -1.39
N ARG A 19 -9.49 -0.50 -1.04
CA ARG A 19 -9.67 0.87 -1.53
C ARG A 19 -8.79 1.86 -0.77
N VAL A 20 -8.34 2.91 -1.45
CA VAL A 20 -7.57 4.03 -0.84
C VAL A 20 -8.27 4.61 0.38
N THR A 21 -9.59 4.81 0.33
CA THR A 21 -10.36 5.34 1.47
C THR A 21 -10.33 4.40 2.68
N ARG A 22 -10.29 3.09 2.45
CA ARG A 22 -10.20 2.10 3.53
C ARG A 22 -8.79 2.05 4.09
N LEU A 23 -7.77 2.05 3.23
CA LEU A 23 -6.37 2.18 3.64
C LEU A 23 -6.14 3.44 4.50
N ALA A 24 -6.71 4.57 4.11
CA ALA A 24 -6.65 5.82 4.87
C ALA A 24 -7.30 5.71 6.26
N THR A 25 -8.37 4.93 6.38
CA THR A 25 -9.05 4.67 7.65
C THR A 25 -8.20 3.77 8.55
N GLU A 26 -7.71 2.64 8.03
CA GLU A 26 -6.89 1.68 8.79
C GLU A 26 -5.56 2.29 9.26
N LEU A 27 -4.98 3.16 8.44
CA LEU A 27 -3.72 3.83 8.74
C LEU A 27 -3.90 5.14 9.50
N GLU A 28 -5.14 5.56 9.77
CA GLU A 28 -5.50 6.85 10.38
C GLU A 28 -4.78 8.05 9.73
N VAL A 29 -4.63 8.03 8.40
CA VAL A 29 -4.00 9.09 7.60
C VAL A 29 -4.99 9.73 6.63
N HIS A 30 -4.67 10.95 6.21
CA HIS A 30 -5.45 11.63 5.19
C HIS A 30 -5.46 10.84 3.87
N PRO A 31 -6.63 10.69 3.22
CA PRO A 31 -6.75 9.95 1.96
C PRO A 31 -5.80 10.43 0.87
N LEU A 32 -5.56 11.74 0.80
CA LEU A 32 -4.63 12.32 -0.17
C LEU A 32 -3.20 11.80 0.02
N THR A 33 -2.73 11.69 1.26
CA THR A 33 -1.41 11.15 1.59
C THR A 33 -1.31 9.68 1.16
N VAL A 34 -2.34 8.89 1.43
CA VAL A 34 -2.40 7.49 0.99
C VAL A 34 -2.42 7.38 -0.53
N THR A 35 -3.19 8.20 -1.23
CA THR A 35 -3.19 8.24 -2.70
C THR A 35 -1.80 8.50 -3.25
N THR A 36 -1.10 9.52 -2.76
CA THR A 36 0.27 9.83 -3.20
C THR A 36 1.22 8.65 -3.00
N HIS A 37 1.14 7.96 -1.85
CA HIS A 37 1.96 6.78 -1.60
C HIS A 37 1.56 5.59 -2.47
N CYS A 38 0.27 5.37 -2.70
CA CYS A 38 -0.21 4.33 -3.62
C CYS A 38 0.28 4.58 -5.05
N GLU A 39 0.26 5.82 -5.54
CA GLU A 39 0.76 6.16 -6.88
C GLU A 39 2.28 5.95 -6.99
N GLN A 40 3.04 6.32 -5.96
CA GLN A 40 4.48 6.04 -5.89
C GLN A 40 4.75 4.54 -5.93
N LEU A 41 4.12 3.77 -5.03
CA LEU A 41 4.27 2.31 -4.97
C LEU A 41 3.81 1.62 -6.26
N HIS A 42 2.80 2.18 -6.94
CA HIS A 42 2.34 1.66 -8.22
C HIS A 42 3.37 1.89 -9.32
N THR A 43 3.97 3.07 -9.34
CA THR A 43 5.06 3.43 -10.28
C THR A 43 6.30 2.56 -10.05
N GLU A 44 6.61 2.24 -8.80
CA GLU A 44 7.71 1.34 -8.41
C GLU A 44 7.39 -0.16 -8.64
N GLY A 45 6.14 -0.50 -8.99
CA GLY A 45 5.70 -1.88 -9.23
C GLY A 45 5.46 -2.70 -7.95
N HIS A 46 5.40 -2.06 -6.77
CA HIS A 46 5.11 -2.70 -5.49
C HIS A 46 3.62 -3.01 -5.31
N ILE A 47 2.75 -2.19 -5.90
CA ILE A 47 1.30 -2.43 -5.91
C ILE A 47 0.74 -2.34 -7.33
N GLN A 48 -0.35 -3.05 -7.57
CA GLN A 48 -1.09 -2.98 -8.83
C GLN A 48 -2.49 -2.44 -8.59
N ARG A 49 -2.95 -1.58 -9.51
CA ARG A 49 -4.32 -1.10 -9.51
C ARG A 49 -5.22 -2.15 -10.16
N LEU A 50 -6.10 -2.76 -9.36
CA LEU A 50 -7.07 -3.76 -9.84
C LEU A 50 -8.37 -3.12 -10.34
N SER A 51 -8.74 -1.95 -9.80
CA SER A 51 -9.92 -1.17 -10.19
C SER A 51 -9.72 0.30 -9.84
N ALA A 52 -10.66 1.18 -10.22
CA ALA A 52 -10.54 2.64 -10.13
C ALA A 52 -9.81 3.16 -8.86
N ASP A 53 -10.16 2.63 -7.68
CA ASP A 53 -9.53 2.98 -6.40
C ASP A 53 -9.06 1.75 -5.59
N VAL A 54 -9.03 0.56 -6.20
CA VAL A 54 -8.64 -0.69 -5.51
C VAL A 54 -7.22 -1.06 -5.89
N TYR A 55 -6.37 -1.18 -4.89
CA TYR A 55 -4.98 -1.58 -5.05
C TYR A 55 -4.75 -2.94 -4.39
N GLY A 56 -3.92 -3.77 -5.01
CA GLY A 56 -3.43 -5.02 -4.46
C GLY A 56 -1.91 -5.04 -4.42
N ILE A 57 -1.34 -5.72 -3.43
CA ILE A 57 0.11 -5.90 -3.33
C ILE A 57 0.62 -6.86 -4.43
N THR A 58 1.78 -6.57 -5.01
CA THR A 58 2.47 -7.46 -5.96
C THR A 58 3.47 -8.35 -5.23
N SER A 59 3.98 -9.38 -5.91
CA SER A 59 5.09 -10.18 -5.37
C SER A 59 6.32 -9.33 -5.05
N THR A 60 6.60 -8.28 -5.83
CA THR A 60 7.68 -7.33 -5.57
C THR A 60 7.40 -6.51 -4.30
N GLY A 61 6.16 -6.05 -4.11
CA GLY A 61 5.77 -5.35 -2.89
C GLY A 61 5.90 -6.19 -1.64
N ARG A 62 5.50 -7.47 -1.69
CA ARG A 62 5.70 -8.42 -0.58
C ARG A 62 7.17 -8.64 -0.26
N ASN A 63 8.01 -8.87 -1.27
CA ASN A 63 9.45 -8.99 -1.06
C ASN A 63 10.05 -7.72 -0.45
N HIS A 64 9.58 -6.53 -0.85
CA HIS A 64 10.02 -5.26 -0.27
C HIS A 64 9.61 -5.10 1.21
N LEU A 65 8.40 -5.55 1.55
CA LEU A 65 7.88 -5.57 2.92
C LEU A 65 8.74 -6.47 3.82
N GLU A 66 9.04 -7.68 3.36
CA GLU A 66 9.89 -8.64 4.09
C GLU A 66 11.34 -8.15 4.20
N ALA A 67 11.89 -7.57 3.14
CA ALA A 67 13.28 -7.08 3.12
C ALA A 67 13.55 -5.90 4.06
N LYS A 68 12.54 -5.09 4.39
CA LYS A 68 12.65 -3.99 5.36
C LYS A 68 12.30 -4.38 6.80
N SER A 69 11.83 -5.61 7.01
CA SER A 69 11.51 -6.16 8.33
C SER A 69 12.70 -6.87 9.00
N ASN A 70 13.89 -6.82 8.39
CA ASN A 70 15.15 -7.47 8.82
C ASN A 70 16.31 -6.47 8.86
#